data_AF-A0A948RLU6-F1
#
_entry.id   AF-A0A948RLU6-F1
#
_cell.length_a   1.000
_cell.length_b   1.000
_cell.length_c   1.000
_cell.angle_alpha   90.00
_cell.angle_beta   90.00
_cell.angle_gamma   90.00
#
_symmetry.space_group_name_H-M   'P 1'
#
loop_
_entity.id
_entity.type
_entity.pdbx_description
1 polymer ?
#
loop_
_entity_poly.entity_id
_entity_poly.type
_entity_poly.pdbx_seq_one_letter_code
_entity_poly.pdbx_strand_id
1 'polypeptide(L)' 'MNKDKKTKISYDSESDVLRVEISKQPIDYAKEMGNIVVHFTKKGLPVYLEVLQAKRFLTKTKKVLEKARIPEFAEKTA' A
#
# COMPACT_ATOMS: atom_id res chain seq x y z
N MET A 1 -26.40 3.41 3.46
CA MET A 1 -25.05 3.26 2.86
C MET A 1 -24.05 3.76 3.88
N ASN A 2 -23.37 2.85 4.59
CA ASN A 2 -22.66 3.14 5.85
C ASN A 2 -21.34 3.90 5.64
N LYS A 3 -21.07 4.83 6.55
CA LYS A 3 -20.06 5.90 6.49
C LYS A 3 -18.62 5.49 6.89
N ASP A 4 -18.30 4.20 7.07
CA ASP A 4 -17.07 3.80 7.80
C ASP A 4 -16.20 2.72 7.13
N LYS A 5 -16.00 2.76 5.80
CA LYS A 5 -14.87 2.03 5.18
C LYS A 5 -13.65 2.94 5.10
N LYS A 6 -13.00 3.17 6.25
CA LYS A 6 -11.72 3.88 6.29
C LYS A 6 -10.62 2.91 5.89
N THR A 7 -10.05 3.09 4.69
CA THR A 7 -8.84 2.37 4.27
C THR A 7 -7.75 2.59 5.31
N LYS A 8 -7.19 1.51 5.86
CA LYS A 8 -6.13 1.60 6.87
C LYS A 8 -4.79 1.26 6.22
N ILE A 9 -3.82 2.15 6.37
CA ILE A 9 -2.45 1.93 5.92
C ILE A 9 -1.59 1.74 7.17
N SER A 10 -0.79 0.69 7.21
CA SER A 10 0.19 0.44 8.27
C SER A 10 1.49 -0.12 7.70
N TYR A 11 2.56 -0.01 8.46
CA TYR A 11 3.87 -0.52 8.08
C TYR A 11 4.36 -1.49 9.16
N ASP A 12 4.79 -2.67 8.74
CA ASP A 12 5.46 -3.66 9.58
C ASP A 12 6.97 -3.54 9.38
N SER A 13 7.65 -3.05 10.41
CA SER A 13 9.09 -2.84 10.39
C SER A 13 9.92 -4.11 10.47
N GLU A 14 9.37 -5.19 11.06
CA GLU A 14 10.08 -6.46 11.22
C GLU A 14 10.20 -7.18 9.87
N SER A 15 9.09 -7.19 9.11
CA SER A 15 9.03 -7.85 7.80
C SER A 15 9.32 -6.91 6.61
N ASP A 16 9.47 -5.60 6.83
CA ASP A 16 9.56 -4.57 5.78
C ASP A 16 8.39 -4.63 4.78
N VAL A 17 7.17 -4.65 5.32
CA VAL A 17 5.92 -4.75 4.55
C VAL A 17 5.01 -3.56 4.83
N LEU A 18 4.56 -2.89 3.76
CA LEU A 18 3.50 -1.89 3.82
C LEU A 18 2.16 -2.59 3.58
N ARG A 19 1.22 -2.42 4.50
CA ARG A 19 -0.09 -3.07 4.51
C ARG A 19 -1.17 -2.05 4.23
N VAL A 20 -2.11 -2.40 3.36
CA VAL A 20 -3.26 -1.58 3.01
C VAL A 20 -4.53 -2.42 3.17
N GLU A 21 -5.30 -2.14 4.20
CA GLU A 21 -6.60 -2.75 4.45
C GLU A 21 -7.68 -1.96 3.72
N ILE A 22 -8.29 -2.58 2.71
CA ILE A 22 -9.31 -1.98 1.84
C ILE A 22 -10.72 -2.25 2.40
N SER A 23 -10.94 -3.45 2.97
CA SER A 23 -12.17 -3.77 3.67
C SER A 23 -12.01 -4.93 4.65
N LYS A 24 -12.93 -5.03 5.62
CA LYS A 24 -13.01 -6.14 6.59
C LYS A 24 -13.65 -7.41 6.05
N GLN A 25 -13.81 -7.53 4.73
CA GLN A 25 -14.31 -8.78 4.12
C GLN A 25 -13.25 -9.89 4.27
N PRO A 26 -13.67 -11.17 4.29
CA PRO A 26 -12.73 -12.28 4.41
C PRO A 26 -11.75 -12.32 3.24
N ILE A 27 -10.54 -12.81 3.53
CA ILE A 27 -9.53 -13.14 2.53
C ILE A 27 -9.73 -14.62 2.18
N ASP A 28 -9.97 -14.90 0.89
CA ASP A 28 -10.14 -16.25 0.37
C ASP A 28 -8.90 -16.73 -0.41
N TYR A 29 -8.24 -15.83 -1.13
CA TYR A 29 -7.00 -16.13 -1.85
C TYR A 29 -6.14 -14.89 -2.05
N ALA A 30 -4.86 -15.08 -2.39
CA ALA A 30 -3.94 -14.02 -2.72
C ALA A 30 -3.32 -14.22 -4.12
N LYS A 31 -2.92 -13.13 -4.76
CA LYS A 31 -2.11 -13.15 -5.98
C LYS A 31 -0.89 -12.25 -5.79
N GLU A 32 0.27 -12.80 -6.11
CA GLU A 32 1.53 -12.06 -6.13
C GLU A 32 1.76 -11.46 -7.52
N MET A 33 2.14 -10.19 -7.54
CA MET A 33 2.40 -9.39 -8.73
C MET A 33 3.72 -8.63 -8.52
N GLY A 34 4.83 -9.35 -8.66
CA GLY A 34 6.15 -8.84 -8.29
C GLY A 34 6.22 -8.56 -6.79
N ASN A 35 6.60 -7.34 -6.40
CA ASN A 35 6.74 -6.97 -4.99
C ASN A 35 5.40 -6.62 -4.30
N ILE A 36 4.27 -6.93 -4.92
CA ILE A 36 2.94 -6.62 -4.38
C ILE A 36 2.13 -7.91 -4.26
N VAL A 37 1.53 -8.15 -3.10
CA VAL A 37 0.57 -9.22 -2.88
C VAL A 37 -0.82 -8.61 -2.70
N VAL A 38 -1.78 -9.06 -3.51
CA VAL A 38 -3.16 -8.60 -3.41
C VAL A 38 -4.02 -9.77 -2.93
N HIS A 39 -4.77 -9.53 -1.85
CA HIS A 39 -5.67 -10.48 -1.23
C HIS A 39 -7.10 -10.19 -1.66
N PHE A 40 -7.84 -11.24 -1.99
CA PHE A 40 -9.15 -11.18 -2.61
C PHE A 40 -10.18 -12.01 -1.85
N THR A 41 -11.45 -11.61 -1.97
CA THR A 41 -12.58 -12.49 -1.64
C THR A 41 -12.77 -13.55 -2.71
N LYS A 42 -13.63 -14.55 -2.43
CA LYS A 42 -14.05 -15.59 -3.37
C LYS A 42 -14.69 -15.04 -4.66
N LYS A 43 -15.24 -13.82 -4.61
CA LYS A 43 -15.82 -13.11 -5.78
C LYS A 43 -14.79 -12.29 -6.54
N GLY A 44 -13.52 -12.36 -6.16
CA GLY A 44 -12.43 -11.62 -6.80
C GLY A 44 -12.36 -10.13 -6.46
N LEU A 45 -12.99 -9.71 -5.35
CA LEU A 45 -12.89 -8.32 -4.87
C LEU A 45 -11.62 -8.16 -4.04
N PRO A 46 -10.76 -7.15 -4.31
CA PRO A 46 -9.58 -6.90 -3.50
C PRO A 46 -9.98 -6.38 -2.11
N VAL A 47 -9.37 -6.93 -1.06
CA VAL A 47 -9.71 -6.60 0.34
C VAL A 47 -8.50 -6.17 1.16
N TYR A 48 -7.31 -6.61 0.78
CA TYR A 48 -6.07 -6.29 1.50
C TYR A 48 -4.89 -6.35 0.52
N LEU A 49 -3.89 -5.48 0.71
CA LEU A 49 -2.72 -5.39 -0.16
C LEU A 49 -1.47 -5.26 0.68
N GLU A 50 -0.40 -5.90 0.20
CA GLU A 50 0.92 -5.85 0.82
C GLU A 50 1.94 -5.41 -0.23
N VAL A 51 2.75 -4.41 0.11
CA VAL A 51 3.94 -4.06 -0.67
C VAL A 51 5.16 -4.57 0.09
N LEU A 52 5.82 -5.55 -0.49
CA LEU A 52 7.05 -6.13 0.01
C LEU A 52 8.24 -5.21 -0.28
N GLN A 53 9.30 -5.31 0.52
CA GLN A 53 10.45 -4.41 0.44
C GLN A 53 10.03 -2.93 0.53
N ALA A 54 9.13 -2.61 1.46
CA ALA A 54 8.44 -1.34 1.52
C ALA A 54 9.40 -0.14 1.61
N LYS A 55 10.51 -0.24 2.34
CA LYS A 55 11.56 0.79 2.36
C LYS A 55 12.06 1.14 0.95
N ARG A 56 12.36 0.12 0.15
CA ARG A 56 12.85 0.29 -1.23
C ARG A 56 11.75 0.87 -2.12
N PHE A 57 10.51 0.41 -1.97
CA PHE A 57 9.37 0.95 -2.69
C PHE A 57 9.18 2.44 -2.39
N LEU A 58 9.08 2.82 -1.11
CA LEU A 58 8.88 4.20 -0.68
C LEU A 58 10.01 5.12 -1.12
N THR A 59 11.26 4.66 -1.06
CA THR A 59 12.42 5.43 -1.52
C THR A 59 12.36 5.71 -3.02
N LYS A 60 11.94 4.72 -3.84
CA LYS A 60 11.74 4.91 -5.27
C LYS A 60 10.55 5.85 -5.54
N THR A 61 9.45 5.68 -4.81
CA THR A 61 8.25 6.51 -4.94
C THR A 61 8.56 7.97 -4.58
N LYS A 62 9.36 8.24 -3.54
CA LYS A 62 9.82 9.60 -3.19
C LYS A 62 10.46 10.31 -4.39
N LYS A 63 11.39 9.64 -5.09
CA LYS A 63 12.04 10.18 -6.30
C LYS A 63 11.06 10.50 -7.42
N VAL A 64 10.00 9.70 -7.56
CA VAL A 64 8.93 9.96 -8.53
C VAL A 64 8.09 11.18 -8.11
N LEU A 65 7.74 11.28 -6.83
CA LEU A 65 6.99 12.40 -6.27
C LEU A 65 7.75 13.73 -6.35
N GLU A 66 9.07 13.71 -6.08
CA GLU A 66 9.98 14.84 -6.26
C GLU A 66 9.99 15.33 -7.72
N LYS A 67 10.13 14.39 -8.68
CA LYS A 67 10.08 14.72 -10.11
C LYS A 67 8.72 15.28 -10.54
N ALA A 68 7.64 14.80 -9.92
CA ALA A 68 6.29 15.32 -10.14
C ALA A 68 6.04 16.69 -9.47
N ARG A 69 7.03 17.25 -8.75
CA ARG A 69 6.95 18.53 -8.05
C ARG A 69 5.78 18.61 -7.06
N ILE A 70 5.46 17.49 -6.39
CA ILE A 70 4.46 17.51 -5.31
C ILE A 70 5.05 18.29 -4.12
N PRO A 71 4.45 19.42 -3.69
CA PRO A 71 5.08 20.35 -2.75
C PRO A 71 5.49 19.73 -1.42
N GLU A 72 4.69 18.79 -0.91
CA GLU A 72 4.95 18.07 0.36
C GLU A 72 6.20 17.17 0.30
N PHE A 73 6.61 16.78 -0.91
CA PHE A 73 7.77 15.92 -1.17
C PHE A 73 8.91 16.65 -1.89
N ALA A 74 8.79 17.95 -2.14
CA ALA A 74 9.89 18.74 -2.66
C ALA A 74 11.00 18.79 -1.60
N GLU A 75 12.27 18.66 -2.01
CA GLU A 75 13.38 18.97 -1.11
C GLU A 75 13.19 20.40 -0.60
N LYS A 76 13.11 20.56 0.72
CA LYS A 76 13.28 21.87 1.33
C LYS A 76 14.72 22.26 1.04
N THR A 77 14.93 23.10 0.05
CA THR A 77 16.19 23.82 -0.12
C THR A 77 16.43 24.58 1.18
N ALA A 78 17.39 24.09 1.96
CA ALA A 78 17.92 24.78 3.13
C ALA A 78 18.68 26.04 2.70
#